data_AF-A0A349MQT9-F1
#
_entry.id   AF-A0A349MQT9-F1
#
_cell.length_a   1.000
_cell.length_b   1.000
_cell.length_c   1.000
_cell.angle_alpha   90.00
_cell.angle_beta   90.00
_cell.angle_gamma   90.00
#
_symmetry.space_group_name_H-M   'P 1'
#
loop_
_entity.id
_entity.type
_entity.pdbx_description
1 polymer ?
#
loop_
_entity_poly.entity_id
_entity_poly.type
_entity_poly.pdbx_seq_one_letter_code
_entity_poly.pdbx_strand_id
1 'polypeptide(L)'
;YRLLALLGFATVTEYGSKLDSITRHVGEITNELAEQIKQPDSHVEGMLSKLSAQAADLENIYSKASYRMAATKAYDSIVENRLEGLRVSRVEGFQGVKGFLNRRMLPAIDSCRAFSERLRRLSERISRAGDLLQTQTEMIIQRQNQELLISMNRRAKTQLRLQQTVERLSIAAVTYYGVGLVGFLGMSLPLEAWGIDLVALKAASIPIIAGFVWLTIYQVKKHT
;
A
#
# COMPACT_ATOMS: atom_id res chain seq x y z
N TYR A 1 22.37 -36.90 28.99
CA TYR A 1 21.08 -36.54 28.37
C TYR A 1 20.26 -35.54 29.18
N ARG A 2 20.04 -35.70 30.49
CA ARG A 2 19.30 -34.73 31.34
C ARG A 2 19.75 -33.26 31.19
N LEU A 3 21.05 -32.98 31.34
CA LEU A 3 21.58 -31.61 31.21
C LEU A 3 21.38 -31.03 29.80
N LEU A 4 21.49 -31.87 28.77
CA LEU A 4 21.28 -31.47 27.39
C LEU A 4 19.81 -31.16 27.08
N ALA A 5 18.87 -31.88 27.71
CA ALA A 5 17.45 -31.58 27.61
C ALA A 5 17.06 -30.23 28.23
N LEU A 6 17.88 -29.70 29.16
CA LEU A 6 17.62 -28.42 29.82
C LEU A 6 18.30 -27.21 29.16
N LEU A 7 19.01 -27.40 28.03
CA LEU A 7 19.72 -26.32 27.33
C LEU A 7 18.80 -25.17 26.87
N GLY A 8 17.57 -25.48 26.48
CA GLY A 8 16.58 -24.49 26.09
C GLY A 8 16.12 -23.59 27.24
N PHE A 9 16.11 -24.09 28.48
CA PHE A 9 15.50 -23.35 29.59
C PHE A 9 16.20 -22.03 29.89
N ALA A 10 17.53 -22.00 29.81
CA ALA A 10 18.31 -20.77 29.96
C ALA A 10 17.94 -19.71 28.91
N THR A 11 17.65 -20.14 27.68
CA THR A 11 17.19 -19.27 26.60
C THR A 11 15.77 -18.75 26.85
N VAL A 12 14.88 -19.57 27.41
CA VAL A 12 13.54 -19.12 27.82
C VAL A 12 13.64 -18.04 28.89
N THR A 13 14.51 -18.21 29.89
CA THR A 13 14.71 -17.20 30.93
C THR A 13 15.34 -15.91 30.41
N GLU A 14 16.21 -16.00 29.41
CA GLU A 14 16.88 -14.84 28.80
C GLU A 14 15.94 -14.02 27.91
N TYR A 15 15.13 -14.68 27.06
CA TYR A 15 14.31 -14.01 26.04
C TYR A 15 12.82 -13.93 26.37
N GLY A 16 12.36 -14.54 27.46
CA GLY A 16 10.94 -14.58 27.84
C GLY A 16 10.31 -13.20 27.96
N SER A 17 10.95 -12.30 28.71
CA SER A 17 10.47 -10.92 28.90
C SER A 17 10.50 -10.11 27.60
N LYS A 18 11.50 -10.33 26.74
CA LYS A 18 11.57 -9.67 25.43
C LYS A 18 10.42 -10.14 24.54
N LEU A 19 10.12 -11.44 24.52
CA LEU A 19 8.99 -11.99 23.78
C LEU A 19 7.64 -11.45 24.29
N ASP A 20 7.47 -11.30 25.61
CA ASP A 20 6.29 -10.66 26.20
C ASP A 20 6.14 -9.22 25.72
N SER A 21 7.25 -8.48 25.66
CA SER A 21 7.26 -7.10 25.17
C SER A 21 6.84 -7.01 23.70
N ILE A 22 7.42 -7.82 22.82
CA ILE A 22 7.04 -7.87 21.40
C ILE A 22 5.57 -8.24 21.25
N THR A 23 5.10 -9.23 22.02
CA THR A 23 3.69 -9.66 22.00
C THR A 23 2.74 -8.50 22.30
N ARG A 24 3.09 -7.65 23.28
CA ARG A 24 2.29 -6.48 23.68
C ARG A 24 2.27 -5.42 22.58
N HIS A 25 3.43 -5.04 22.05
CA HIS A 25 3.54 -4.03 20.98
C HIS A 25 2.82 -4.47 19.70
N VAL A 26 2.98 -5.73 19.29
CA VAL A 26 2.20 -6.29 18.17
C VAL A 26 0.70 -6.25 18.50
N GLY A 27 0.33 -6.48 19.76
CA GLY A 27 -1.03 -6.29 20.25
C GLY A 27 -1.59 -4.90 20.00
N GLU A 28 -0.88 -3.88 20.47
CA GLU A 28 -1.20 -2.47 20.31
C GLU A 28 -1.34 -2.11 18.82
N ILE A 29 -0.36 -2.47 17.99
CA ILE A 29 -0.38 -2.22 16.54
C ILE A 29 -1.60 -2.88 15.88
N THR A 30 -1.91 -4.14 16.22
CA THR A 30 -3.06 -4.82 15.61
C THR A 30 -4.41 -4.21 16.03
N ASN A 31 -4.50 -3.68 17.25
CA ASN A 31 -5.71 -3.01 17.73
C ASN A 31 -5.88 -1.65 17.05
N GLU A 32 -4.81 -0.86 16.99
CA GLU A 32 -4.77 0.41 16.25
C GLU A 32 -5.14 0.19 14.78
N LEU A 33 -4.67 -0.91 14.16
CA LEU A 33 -4.99 -1.25 12.78
C LEU A 33 -6.48 -1.53 12.61
N ALA A 34 -7.06 -2.30 13.53
CA ALA A 34 -8.48 -2.61 13.51
C ALA A 34 -9.37 -1.37 13.71
N GLU A 35 -8.89 -0.36 14.43
CA GLU A 35 -9.57 0.93 14.56
C GLU A 35 -9.43 1.78 13.30
N GLN A 36 -8.23 1.89 12.75
CA GLN A 36 -7.94 2.67 11.53
C GLN A 36 -8.69 2.14 10.30
N ILE A 37 -8.79 0.81 10.14
CA ILE A 37 -9.54 0.18 9.04
C ILE A 37 -11.03 0.58 9.02
N LYS A 38 -11.60 0.91 10.18
CA LYS A 38 -13.01 1.32 10.27
C LYS A 38 -13.22 2.80 9.94
N GLN A 39 -12.16 3.58 9.87
CA GLN A 39 -12.23 5.03 9.62
C GLN A 39 -12.13 5.33 8.11
N PRO A 40 -12.85 6.35 7.60
CA PRO A 40 -12.73 6.80 6.22
C PRO A 40 -11.33 7.31 5.88
N ASP A 41 -10.71 8.02 6.83
CA ASP A 41 -9.38 8.63 6.74
C ASP A 41 -8.35 7.78 7.48
N SER A 42 -8.16 6.55 7.01
CA SER A 42 -7.22 5.59 7.62
C SER A 42 -5.77 6.04 7.46
N HIS A 43 -5.05 6.17 8.56
CA HIS A 43 -3.63 6.54 8.60
C HIS A 43 -2.76 5.34 9.01
N VAL A 44 -2.52 4.43 8.06
CA VAL A 44 -1.76 3.19 8.29
C VAL A 44 -0.27 3.27 7.91
N GLU A 45 0.18 4.37 7.29
CA GLU A 45 1.52 4.51 6.68
C GLU A 45 2.68 4.30 7.68
N GLY A 46 2.52 4.74 8.94
CA GLY A 46 3.53 4.56 9.98
C GLY A 46 3.50 3.19 10.67
N MET A 47 2.42 2.44 10.52
CA MET A 47 2.20 1.18 11.25
C MET A 47 3.02 0.03 10.67
N LEU A 48 3.24 0.03 9.36
CA LEU A 48 4.07 -0.98 8.69
C LEU A 48 5.49 -0.97 9.23
N SER A 49 6.10 0.22 9.35
CA SER A 49 7.46 0.36 9.92
C SER A 49 7.54 -0.16 11.36
N LYS A 50 6.56 0.19 12.21
CA LYS A 50 6.48 -0.32 13.59
C LYS A 50 6.36 -1.85 13.62
N LEU A 51 5.50 -2.43 12.77
CA LEU A 51 5.30 -3.87 12.70
C LEU A 51 6.56 -4.59 12.19
N SER A 52 7.22 -4.05 11.16
CA SER A 52 8.49 -4.57 10.62
C SER A 52 9.60 -4.56 11.66
N ALA A 53 9.67 -3.53 12.51
CA ALA A 53 10.61 -3.49 13.62
C ALA A 53 10.35 -4.63 14.63
N GLN A 54 9.08 -4.86 15.00
CA GLN A 54 8.71 -5.98 15.88
C GLN A 54 8.99 -7.34 15.23
N ALA A 55 8.80 -7.46 13.93
CA ALA A 55 9.12 -8.67 13.16
C ALA A 55 10.63 -8.97 13.21
N ALA A 56 11.47 -7.95 12.99
CA ALA A 56 12.92 -8.08 13.06
C ALA A 56 13.40 -8.47 14.47
N ASP A 57 12.80 -7.89 15.51
CA ASP A 57 13.08 -8.25 16.90
C ASP A 57 12.70 -9.69 17.21
N LEU A 58 11.56 -10.16 16.70
CA LEU A 58 11.11 -11.55 16.84
C LEU A 58 12.06 -12.51 16.13
N GLU A 59 12.46 -12.19 14.92
CA GLU A 59 13.39 -13.00 14.11
C GLU A 59 14.76 -13.12 14.79
N ASN A 60 15.23 -12.05 15.43
CA ASN A 60 16.46 -12.08 16.23
C ASN A 60 16.34 -13.10 17.38
N ILE A 61 15.23 -13.10 18.12
CA ILE A 61 14.99 -14.10 19.18
C ILE A 61 14.91 -15.51 18.57
N TYR A 62 14.18 -15.68 17.47
CA TYR A 62 14.02 -16.95 16.79
C TYR A 62 15.36 -17.55 16.36
N SER A 63 16.22 -16.75 15.72
CA SER A 63 17.54 -17.17 15.27
C SER A 63 18.44 -17.68 16.41
N LYS A 64 18.32 -17.07 17.60
CA LYS A 64 19.12 -17.44 18.78
C LYS A 64 18.53 -18.61 19.57
N ALA A 65 17.21 -18.81 19.52
CA ALA A 65 16.52 -19.79 20.34
C ALA A 65 16.20 -21.11 19.61
N SER A 66 15.96 -21.07 18.31
CA SER A 66 15.42 -22.20 17.53
C SER A 66 16.24 -23.48 17.68
N TYR A 67 17.57 -23.39 17.54
CA TYR A 67 18.47 -24.54 17.67
C TYR A 67 18.39 -25.18 19.06
N ARG A 68 18.42 -24.37 20.13
CA ARG A 68 18.36 -24.87 21.51
C ARG A 68 17.00 -25.46 21.86
N MET A 69 15.91 -24.88 21.34
CA MET A 69 14.57 -25.44 21.49
C MET A 69 14.45 -26.80 20.81
N ALA A 70 14.94 -26.91 19.56
CA ALA A 70 14.94 -28.15 18.80
C ALA A 70 15.79 -29.23 19.49
N ALA A 71 16.98 -28.86 19.98
CA ALA A 71 17.85 -29.75 20.74
C ALA A 71 17.19 -30.24 22.04
N THR A 72 16.59 -29.34 22.84
CA THR A 72 15.84 -29.70 24.04
C THR A 72 14.74 -30.71 23.73
N LYS A 73 13.96 -30.49 22.67
CA LYS A 73 12.91 -31.43 22.24
C LYS A 73 13.48 -32.80 21.86
N ALA A 74 14.56 -32.84 21.09
CA ALA A 74 15.18 -34.10 20.67
C ALA A 74 15.76 -34.87 21.88
N TYR A 75 16.46 -34.17 22.78
CA TYR A 75 17.04 -34.79 23.97
C TYR A 75 15.99 -35.26 24.98
N ASP A 76 14.88 -34.54 25.12
CA ASP A 76 13.73 -35.00 25.90
C ASP A 76 13.20 -36.35 25.38
N SER A 77 12.98 -36.46 24.07
CA SER A 77 12.55 -37.72 23.45
C SER A 77 13.56 -38.85 23.65
N ILE A 78 14.87 -38.57 23.59
CA ILE A 78 15.90 -39.57 23.88
C ILE A 78 15.84 -40.02 25.35
N VAL A 79 15.64 -39.09 26.30
CA VAL A 79 15.52 -39.42 27.73
C VAL A 79 14.33 -40.33 27.97
N GLU A 80 13.15 -39.99 27.45
CA GLU A 80 11.94 -40.80 27.59
C GLU A 80 12.12 -42.20 26.98
N ASN A 81 12.63 -42.30 25.74
CA ASN A 81 12.88 -43.59 25.08
C ASN A 81 13.85 -44.48 25.89
N ARG A 82 14.90 -43.88 26.48
CA ARG A 82 15.87 -44.63 27.31
C ARG A 82 15.25 -45.08 28.63
N LEU A 83 14.42 -44.25 29.27
CA LEU A 83 13.72 -44.60 30.49
C LEU A 83 12.73 -45.75 30.28
N GLU A 84 12.05 -45.76 29.13
CA GLU A 84 11.15 -46.86 28.76
C GLU A 84 11.91 -48.17 28.49
N GLY A 85 13.02 -48.10 27.74
CA GLY A 85 13.85 -49.26 27.45
C GLY A 85 14.47 -49.92 28.70
N LEU A 86 14.71 -49.15 29.76
CA LEU A 86 15.25 -49.67 31.03
C LEU A 86 14.25 -50.48 31.85
N ARG A 87 12.96 -50.52 31.48
CA ARG A 87 11.89 -51.23 32.20
C ARG A 87 11.93 -50.97 33.72
N VAL A 88 12.18 -49.71 34.10
CA VAL A 88 12.42 -49.35 35.51
C VAL A 88 11.16 -49.63 36.34
N SER A 89 11.26 -50.58 37.28
CA SER A 89 10.19 -50.88 38.23
C SER A 89 10.28 -49.96 39.46
N ARG A 90 9.14 -49.76 40.12
CA ARG A 90 9.07 -49.02 41.37
C ARG A 90 9.44 -49.95 42.52
N VAL A 91 10.33 -49.50 43.40
CA VAL A 91 10.56 -50.15 44.70
C VAL A 91 9.48 -49.67 45.67
N GLU A 92 8.89 -50.60 46.41
CA GLU A 92 7.83 -50.32 47.38
C GLU A 92 8.29 -49.24 48.39
N GLY A 93 7.45 -48.24 48.64
CA GLY A 93 7.80 -47.08 49.48
C GLY A 93 8.59 -45.95 48.80
N PHE A 94 9.16 -46.14 47.60
CA PHE A 94 9.96 -45.11 46.90
C PHE A 94 9.29 -44.62 45.60
N GLN A 95 9.60 -43.40 45.14
CA GLN A 95 9.21 -42.96 43.78
C GLN A 95 10.08 -43.68 42.74
N GLY A 96 9.45 -44.16 41.66
CA GLY A 96 10.20 -44.71 40.51
C GLY A 96 11.04 -43.63 39.83
N VAL A 97 12.17 -44.03 39.23
CA VAL A 97 13.14 -43.12 38.59
C VAL A 97 12.49 -42.24 37.51
N LYS A 98 11.59 -42.81 36.69
CA LYS A 98 10.82 -42.06 35.69
C LYS A 98 9.98 -40.94 36.33
N GLY A 99 9.25 -41.26 37.40
CA GLY A 99 8.41 -40.28 38.10
C GLY A 99 9.22 -39.16 38.76
N PHE A 100 10.39 -39.50 39.32
CA PHE A 100 11.30 -38.51 39.90
C PHE A 100 11.89 -37.57 38.84
N LEU A 101 12.39 -38.14 37.72
CA LEU A 101 12.98 -37.35 36.64
C LEU A 101 11.95 -36.46 35.95
N ASN A 102 10.76 -36.99 35.65
CA ASN A 102 9.69 -36.21 35.02
C ASN A 102 9.30 -35.04 35.92
N ARG A 103 9.04 -35.26 37.22
CA ARG A 103 8.71 -34.15 38.14
C ARG A 103 9.76 -33.04 38.18
N ARG A 104 11.03 -33.36 37.92
CA ARG A 104 12.15 -32.40 37.99
C ARG A 104 12.51 -31.77 36.64
N MET A 105 12.21 -32.43 35.52
CA MET A 105 12.57 -31.95 34.18
C MET A 105 11.37 -31.34 33.44
N LEU A 106 10.18 -31.91 33.60
CA LEU A 106 8.99 -31.57 32.82
C LEU A 106 8.64 -30.06 32.90
N PRO A 107 8.70 -29.38 34.06
CA PRO A 107 8.39 -27.95 34.12
C PRO A 107 9.28 -27.08 33.20
N ALA A 108 10.57 -27.41 33.11
CA ALA A 108 11.50 -26.69 32.26
C ALA A 108 11.29 -27.00 30.77
N ILE A 109 11.00 -28.25 30.44
CA ILE A 109 10.68 -28.69 29.06
C ILE A 109 9.37 -28.07 28.59
N ASP A 110 8.33 -28.09 29.42
CA ASP A 110 7.04 -27.47 29.13
C ASP A 110 7.18 -25.96 28.93
N SER A 111 8.04 -25.30 29.71
CA SER A 111 8.38 -23.88 29.50
C SER A 111 9.02 -23.65 28.12
N CYS A 112 9.95 -24.51 27.69
CA CYS A 112 10.55 -24.44 26.35
C CYS A 112 9.53 -24.66 25.23
N ARG A 113 8.62 -25.62 25.42
CA ARG A 113 7.54 -25.93 24.47
C ARG A 113 6.57 -24.75 24.36
N ALA A 114 6.15 -24.17 25.48
CA ALA A 114 5.29 -23.00 25.51
C ALA A 114 5.97 -21.79 24.84
N PHE A 115 7.24 -21.54 25.12
CA PHE A 115 8.00 -20.47 24.48
C PHE A 115 8.09 -20.63 22.96
N SER A 116 8.38 -21.84 22.48
CA SER A 116 8.43 -22.15 21.04
C SER A 116 7.09 -21.94 20.34
N GLU A 117 5.99 -22.37 20.98
CA GLU A 117 4.65 -22.17 20.44
C GLU A 117 4.26 -20.69 20.43
N ARG A 118 4.64 -19.92 21.45
CA ARG A 118 4.43 -18.47 21.50
C ARG A 118 5.19 -17.74 20.39
N LEU A 119 6.45 -18.10 20.13
CA LEU A 119 7.24 -17.58 19.00
C LEU A 119 6.52 -17.80 17.68
N ARG A 120 6.08 -19.04 17.41
CA ARG A 120 5.38 -19.40 16.18
C ARG A 120 4.07 -18.63 16.01
N ARG A 121 3.22 -18.61 17.03
CA ARG A 121 1.94 -17.87 17.00
C ARG A 121 2.15 -16.37 16.77
N LEU A 122 3.17 -15.79 17.39
CA LEU A 122 3.46 -14.37 17.21
C LEU A 122 3.95 -14.08 15.79
N SER A 123 4.80 -14.94 15.22
CA SER A 123 5.24 -14.83 13.83
C SER A 123 4.05 -14.85 12.87
N GLU A 124 3.14 -15.80 13.03
CA GLU A 124 1.93 -15.89 12.20
C GLU A 124 1.02 -14.66 12.36
N ARG A 125 0.91 -14.13 13.59
CA ARG A 125 0.14 -12.92 13.86
C ARG A 125 0.75 -11.68 13.19
N ILE A 126 2.08 -11.53 13.24
CA ILE A 126 2.80 -10.46 12.55
C ILE A 126 2.60 -10.57 11.04
N SER A 127 2.72 -11.78 10.46
CA SER A 127 2.51 -12.00 9.02
C SER A 127 1.10 -11.55 8.61
N ARG A 128 0.06 -12.03 9.28
CA ARG A 128 -1.33 -11.64 8.97
C ARG A 128 -1.57 -10.14 9.11
N ALA A 129 -0.98 -9.51 10.13
CA ALA A 129 -1.08 -8.05 10.31
C ALA A 129 -0.38 -7.30 9.18
N GLY A 130 0.77 -7.80 8.71
CA GLY A 130 1.51 -7.25 7.57
C GLY A 130 0.70 -7.31 6.28
N ASP A 131 0.10 -8.48 5.99
CA ASP A 131 -0.75 -8.66 4.80
C ASP A 131 -1.95 -7.70 4.79
N LEU A 132 -2.59 -7.52 5.97
CA LEU A 132 -3.68 -6.57 6.13
C LEU A 132 -3.23 -5.13 5.92
N LEU A 133 -2.11 -4.71 6.51
CA LEU A 133 -1.55 -3.37 6.33
C LEU A 133 -1.24 -3.09 4.86
N GLN A 134 -0.58 -4.03 4.18
CA GLN A 134 -0.26 -3.89 2.76
C GLN A 134 -1.51 -3.73 1.91
N THR A 135 -2.54 -4.53 2.18
CA THR A 135 -3.84 -4.44 1.49
C THR A 135 -4.50 -3.08 1.71
N GLN A 136 -4.44 -2.55 2.93
CA GLN A 136 -5.01 -1.23 3.25
C GLN A 136 -4.26 -0.09 2.58
N THR A 137 -2.92 -0.12 2.61
CA THR A 137 -2.09 0.86 1.91
C THR A 137 -2.36 0.87 0.41
N GLU A 138 -2.48 -0.31 -0.21
CA GLU A 138 -2.82 -0.43 -1.64
C GLU A 138 -4.20 0.19 -1.94
N MET A 139 -5.21 -0.08 -1.11
CA MET A 139 -6.54 0.53 -1.26
C MET A 139 -6.51 2.06 -1.13
N ILE A 140 -5.70 2.62 -0.22
CA ILE A 140 -5.54 4.07 -0.06
C ILE A 140 -4.90 4.67 -1.33
N ILE A 141 -3.83 4.08 -1.83
CA ILE A 141 -3.15 4.53 -3.06
C ILE A 141 -4.12 4.49 -4.25
N GLN A 142 -4.91 3.42 -4.38
CA GLN A 142 -5.89 3.29 -5.45
C GLN A 142 -6.98 4.38 -5.38
N ARG A 143 -7.48 4.70 -4.17
CA ARG A 143 -8.45 5.79 -3.98
C ARG A 143 -7.84 7.15 -4.34
N GLN A 144 -6.63 7.45 -3.88
CA GLN A 144 -5.93 8.69 -4.21
C GLN A 144 -5.72 8.83 -5.73
N ASN A 145 -5.32 7.75 -6.41
CA ASN A 145 -5.18 7.75 -7.87
C ASN A 145 -6.51 7.99 -8.58
N GLN A 146 -7.60 7.38 -8.11
CA GLN A 146 -8.93 7.61 -8.67
C GLN A 146 -9.36 9.07 -8.52
N GLU A 147 -9.19 9.65 -7.33
CA GLU A 147 -9.50 11.06 -7.07
C GLU A 147 -8.66 12.01 -7.92
N LEU A 148 -7.37 11.70 -8.08
CA LEU A 148 -6.47 12.45 -8.94
C LEU A 148 -6.96 12.44 -10.40
N LEU A 149 -7.31 11.26 -10.93
CA LEU A 149 -7.85 11.12 -12.30
C LEU A 149 -9.17 11.88 -12.48
N ILE A 150 -10.07 11.83 -11.49
CA ILE A 150 -11.32 12.61 -11.50
C ILE A 150 -11.00 14.11 -11.55
N SER A 151 -10.05 14.57 -10.73
CA SER A 151 -9.63 15.97 -10.71
C SER A 151 -9.00 16.41 -12.04
N MET A 152 -8.20 15.55 -12.67
CA MET A 152 -7.57 15.79 -13.97
C MET A 152 -8.62 15.91 -15.06
N ASN A 153 -9.59 14.99 -15.12
CA ASN A 153 -10.66 15.03 -16.11
C ASN A 153 -11.50 16.32 -15.98
N ARG A 154 -11.82 16.72 -14.75
CA ARG A 154 -12.49 18.02 -14.49
C ARG A 154 -11.67 19.20 -15.03
N ARG A 155 -10.36 19.24 -14.74
CA ARG A 155 -9.47 20.30 -15.24
C ARG A 155 -9.36 20.29 -16.76
N ALA A 156 -9.16 19.14 -17.38
CA ALA A 156 -9.08 18.98 -18.84
C ALA A 156 -10.37 19.47 -19.53
N LYS A 157 -11.55 19.13 -18.98
CA LYS A 157 -12.83 19.61 -19.51
C LYS A 157 -12.96 21.13 -19.44
N THR A 158 -12.49 21.75 -18.35
CA THR A 158 -12.46 23.22 -18.23
C THR A 158 -11.47 23.85 -19.21
N GLN A 159 -10.28 23.26 -19.37
CA GLN A 159 -9.29 23.72 -20.35
C GLN A 159 -9.83 23.64 -21.78
N LEU A 160 -10.52 22.54 -22.15
CA LEU A 160 -11.15 22.41 -23.46
C LEU A 160 -12.21 23.48 -23.71
N ARG A 161 -13.03 23.81 -22.69
CA ARG A 161 -14.02 24.89 -22.81
C ARG A 161 -13.35 26.24 -23.02
N LEU A 162 -12.32 26.56 -22.24
CA LEU A 162 -11.58 27.81 -22.40
C LEU A 162 -10.92 27.91 -23.78
N GLN A 163 -10.30 26.82 -24.25
CA GLN A 163 -9.71 26.75 -25.59
C GLN A 163 -10.77 26.99 -26.68
N GLN A 164 -11.92 26.33 -26.59
CA GLN A 164 -13.03 26.56 -27.52
C GLN A 164 -13.56 28.01 -27.47
N THR A 165 -13.59 28.64 -26.29
CA THR A 165 -13.98 30.05 -26.16
C THR A 165 -12.96 30.98 -26.83
N VAL A 166 -11.66 30.75 -26.62
CA VAL A 166 -10.59 31.54 -27.26
C VAL A 166 -10.60 31.36 -28.78
N GLU A 167 -10.84 30.13 -29.26
CA GLU A 167 -11.00 29.85 -30.69
C GLU A 167 -12.15 30.68 -31.29
N ARG A 168 -13.31 30.72 -30.65
CA ARG A 168 -14.46 31.51 -31.13
C ARG A 168 -14.16 33.00 -31.15
N LEU A 169 -13.47 33.51 -30.14
CA LEU A 169 -13.05 34.91 -30.10
C LEU A 169 -12.04 35.22 -31.20
N SER A 170 -11.10 34.32 -31.47
CA SER A 170 -10.14 34.45 -32.57
C SER A 170 -10.83 34.54 -33.94
N ILE A 171 -11.87 33.73 -34.17
CA ILE A 171 -12.65 33.81 -35.41
C ILE A 171 -13.26 35.21 -35.57
N ALA A 172 -13.85 35.76 -34.50
CA ALA A 172 -14.43 37.11 -34.53
C ALA A 172 -13.36 38.18 -34.82
N ALA A 173 -12.21 38.11 -34.16
CA ALA A 173 -11.11 39.05 -34.37
C ALA A 173 -10.56 38.98 -35.80
N VAL A 174 -10.24 37.79 -36.31
CA VAL A 174 -9.74 37.61 -37.69
C VAL A 174 -10.78 38.04 -38.72
N THR A 175 -12.06 37.76 -38.51
CA THR A 175 -13.14 38.21 -39.40
C THR A 175 -13.22 39.73 -39.46
N TYR A 176 -13.15 40.41 -38.30
CA TYR A 176 -13.14 41.87 -38.24
C TYR A 176 -11.98 42.48 -39.02
N TYR A 177 -10.75 41.98 -38.79
CA TYR A 177 -9.57 42.46 -39.52
C TYR A 177 -9.63 42.14 -41.02
N GLY A 178 -10.14 40.96 -41.39
CA GLY A 178 -10.32 40.57 -42.79
C GLY A 178 -11.29 41.48 -43.55
N VAL A 179 -12.43 41.84 -42.94
CA VAL A 179 -13.40 42.78 -43.53
C VAL A 179 -12.77 44.17 -43.68
N GLY A 180 -11.97 44.60 -42.71
CA GLY A 180 -11.20 45.85 -42.81
C GLY A 180 -10.25 45.87 -44.02
N LEU A 181 -9.51 44.77 -44.24
CA LEU A 181 -8.62 44.60 -45.39
C LEU A 181 -9.37 44.67 -46.73
N VAL A 182 -10.52 43.99 -46.86
CA VAL A 182 -11.38 44.09 -48.06
C VAL A 182 -11.83 45.54 -48.28
N GLY A 183 -12.16 46.25 -47.20
CA GLY A 183 -12.52 47.66 -47.25
C GLY A 183 -11.44 48.56 -47.84
N PHE A 184 -10.18 48.38 -47.43
CA PHE A 184 -9.04 49.14 -47.96
C PHE A 184 -8.77 48.80 -49.44
N LEU A 185 -8.85 47.53 -49.81
CA LEU A 185 -8.71 47.11 -51.20
C LEU A 185 -9.83 47.69 -52.08
N GLY A 186 -11.06 47.70 -51.58
CA GLY A 186 -12.21 48.29 -52.27
C GLY A 186 -12.02 49.78 -52.58
N MET A 187 -11.45 50.57 -51.66
CA MET A 187 -11.16 51.99 -51.90
C MET A 187 -10.16 52.22 -53.04
N SER A 188 -9.30 51.24 -53.34
CA SER A 188 -8.29 51.32 -54.40
C SER A 188 -8.80 50.82 -55.77
N LEU A 189 -10.02 50.29 -55.82
CA LEU A 189 -10.64 49.75 -57.03
C LEU A 189 -11.66 50.75 -57.61
N PRO A 190 -11.86 50.81 -58.94
CA PRO A 190 -12.86 51.67 -59.58
C PRO A 190 -14.28 51.13 -59.40
N LEU A 191 -14.74 50.97 -58.15
CA LEU A 191 -16.02 50.35 -57.78
C LEU A 191 -17.23 51.08 -58.38
N GLU A 192 -17.14 52.40 -58.53
CA GLU A 192 -18.18 53.23 -59.18
C GLU A 192 -18.40 52.84 -60.65
N ALA A 193 -17.35 52.42 -61.37
CA ALA A 193 -17.46 51.99 -62.76
C ALA A 193 -18.18 50.64 -62.90
N TRP A 194 -18.27 49.85 -61.82
CA TRP A 194 -18.94 48.55 -61.78
C TRP A 194 -20.31 48.61 -61.07
N GLY A 195 -20.73 49.80 -60.62
CA GLY A 195 -22.03 50.00 -59.95
C GLY A 195 -22.12 49.34 -58.57
N ILE A 196 -20.99 49.07 -57.91
CA ILE A 196 -20.95 48.37 -56.63
C ILE A 196 -20.70 49.39 -55.52
N ASP A 197 -21.61 49.46 -54.54
CA ASP A 197 -21.40 50.24 -53.33
C ASP A 197 -20.37 49.56 -52.42
N LEU A 198 -19.40 50.34 -51.94
CA LEU A 198 -18.38 49.90 -50.98
C LEU A 198 -19.01 49.33 -49.69
N VAL A 199 -20.17 49.86 -49.28
CA VAL A 199 -20.91 49.34 -48.11
C VAL A 199 -21.47 47.96 -48.41
N ALA A 200 -22.06 47.75 -49.59
CA ALA A 200 -22.56 46.45 -50.03
C ALA A 200 -21.44 45.41 -50.15
N LEU A 201 -20.28 45.80 -50.69
CA LEU A 201 -19.10 44.93 -50.79
C LEU A 201 -18.60 44.49 -49.40
N LYS A 202 -18.48 45.42 -48.45
CA LYS A 202 -18.10 45.11 -47.07
C LYS A 202 -19.13 44.19 -46.40
N ALA A 203 -20.42 44.46 -46.55
CA ALA A 203 -21.48 43.64 -45.99
C ALA A 203 -21.47 42.20 -46.54
N ALA A 204 -21.26 42.03 -47.85
CA ALA A 204 -21.15 40.73 -48.48
C ALA A 204 -19.90 39.96 -48.06
N SER A 205 -18.79 40.66 -47.74
CA SER A 205 -17.53 40.02 -47.33
C SER A 205 -17.59 39.35 -45.94
N ILE A 206 -18.45 39.83 -45.02
CA ILE A 206 -18.56 39.32 -43.65
C ILE A 206 -18.85 37.81 -43.61
N PRO A 207 -19.95 37.29 -44.21
CA PRO A 207 -20.25 35.86 -44.15
C PRO A 207 -19.22 35.01 -44.92
N ILE A 208 -18.63 35.55 -45.99
CA ILE A 208 -17.62 34.85 -46.79
C ILE A 208 -16.35 34.63 -45.96
N ILE A 209 -15.82 35.68 -45.35
CA ILE A 209 -14.60 35.62 -44.53
C ILE A 209 -14.84 34.77 -43.28
N ALA A 210 -15.96 34.99 -42.58
CA ALA A 210 -16.31 34.20 -41.40
C ALA A 210 -16.43 32.70 -41.72
N GLY A 211 -17.10 32.35 -42.82
CA GLY A 211 -17.22 30.97 -43.29
C GLY A 211 -15.88 30.36 -43.68
N PHE A 212 -15.03 31.12 -44.38
CA PHE A 212 -13.69 30.66 -44.77
C PHE A 212 -12.81 30.38 -43.55
N VAL A 213 -12.74 31.32 -42.60
CA VAL A 213 -11.95 31.17 -41.36
C VAL A 213 -12.44 29.99 -40.52
N TRP A 214 -13.77 29.81 -40.43
CA TRP A 214 -14.36 28.67 -39.74
C TRP A 214 -13.97 27.34 -40.40
N LEU A 215 -14.07 27.25 -41.74
CA LEU A 215 -13.66 26.06 -42.50
C LEU A 215 -12.18 25.75 -42.35
N THR A 216 -11.30 26.76 -42.41
CA THR A 216 -9.85 26.55 -42.25
C THR A 216 -9.51 26.00 -40.87
N ILE A 217 -10.11 26.55 -39.81
CA ILE A 217 -9.88 26.06 -38.45
C ILE A 217 -10.46 24.65 -38.28
N TYR A 218 -11.64 24.39 -38.84
CA TYR A 218 -12.27 23.07 -38.80
C TYR A 218 -11.43 21.99 -39.50
N GLN A 219 -10.83 22.30 -40.66
CA GLN A 219 -9.96 21.37 -41.38
C GLN A 219 -8.66 21.07 -40.64
N VAL A 220 -8.01 22.09 -40.06
CA VAL A 220 -6.78 21.92 -39.26
C VAL A 220 -7.05 21.01 -38.06
N LYS A 221 -8.20 21.17 -37.41
CA LYS A 221 -8.63 20.31 -36.29
C LYS A 221 -8.94 18.86 -36.66
N LYS A 222 -9.29 18.59 -37.92
CA LYS A 222 -9.57 17.21 -38.37
C LYS A 222 -8.28 16.41 -38.61
N HIS A 223 -7.15 17.09 -38.82
CA HIS A 223 -5.85 16.49 -39.12
C HIS A 223 -4.88 16.44 -37.93
N THR A 224 -5.30 16.90 -36.75
CA THR A 224 -4.53 16.88 -35.50
C THR A 224 -5.25 16.01 -34.48
#